data_AF-A0A9Q0UQN5-F1
#
_entry.id   AF-A0A9Q0UQN5-F1
#
_cell.length_a   1.000
_cell.length_b   1.000
_cell.length_c   1.000
_cell.angle_alpha   90.00
_cell.angle_beta   90.00
_cell.angle_gamma   90.00
#
_symmetry.space_group_name_H-M   'P 1'
#
loop_
_entity.id
_entity.type
_entity.pdbx_description
1 polymer ?
#
loop_
_entity_poly.entity_id
_entity_poly.type
_entity_poly.pdbx_seq_one_letter_code
_entity_poly.pdbx_strand_id
1 'polypeptide(L)'
;MNNVQNPILIDQNYCPGDKNYPGQVSGVKVSDVTYQDIHGTSATELAVKFDCSKKYPCTGIKLQDVKLTYDNKPAEALCSHAGGVASGTVQPTSCL
;
A
#
# COMPACT_ATOMS: atom_id res chain seq x y z
N MET A 1 -1.68 14.79 -5.48
CA MET A 1 -1.84 13.84 -6.62
C MET A 1 -3.25 13.95 -7.18
N ASN A 2 -3.49 13.60 -8.44
CA ASN A 2 -4.82 13.66 -9.07
C ASN A 2 -5.10 12.42 -9.93
N ASN A 3 -6.18 11.71 -9.63
CA ASN A 3 -6.73 10.59 -10.38
C ASN A 3 -5.69 9.49 -10.71
N VAL A 4 -4.91 9.08 -9.70
CA VAL A 4 -3.88 8.03 -9.82
C VAL A 4 -4.48 6.67 -9.43
N GLN A 5 -4.17 5.59 -10.15
CA GLN A 5 -4.82 4.28 -9.89
C GLN A 5 -4.64 3.75 -8.47
N ASN A 6 -3.39 3.63 -7.99
CA ASN A 6 -3.07 3.28 -6.60
C ASN A 6 -1.98 4.24 -6.10
N PRO A 7 -2.36 5.37 -5.47
CA PRO A 7 -1.39 6.36 -5.02
C PRO A 7 -0.29 5.83 -4.09
N ILE A 8 -0.56 4.78 -3.30
CA ILE A 8 0.43 4.12 -2.44
C ILE A 8 0.40 2.61 -2.72
N LEU A 9 1.52 2.05 -3.17
CA LEU A 9 1.64 0.63 -3.53
C LEU A 9 2.98 0.04 -3.07
N ILE A 10 2.92 -1.11 -2.40
CA ILE A 10 4.02 -2.07 -2.29
C ILE A 10 3.51 -3.37 -2.89
N ASP A 11 4.21 -3.90 -3.89
CA ASP A 11 3.87 -5.18 -4.51
C ASP A 11 5.11 -6.09 -4.51
N GLN A 12 5.17 -7.01 -3.56
CA GLN A 12 6.19 -8.05 -3.50
C GLN A 12 5.76 -9.34 -4.22
N ASN A 13 4.59 -9.36 -4.86
CA ASN A 13 4.12 -10.45 -5.71
C ASN A 13 4.17 -10.08 -7.19
N TYR A 14 4.81 -8.95 -7.54
CA TYR A 14 4.97 -8.48 -8.90
C TYR A 14 5.63 -9.54 -9.78
N CYS A 15 4.92 -9.98 -10.83
CA CYS A 15 5.38 -10.98 -11.77
C CYS A 15 5.29 -10.45 -13.21
N PRO A 16 6.41 -10.08 -13.84
CA PRO A 16 6.40 -9.57 -15.21
C PRO A 16 5.82 -10.59 -16.20
N GLY A 17 4.77 -10.19 -16.94
CA GLY A 17 4.19 -10.97 -18.04
C GLY A 17 3.38 -12.19 -17.60
N ASP A 18 2.86 -12.20 -16.36
CA ASP A 18 1.94 -13.21 -15.81
C ASP A 18 2.41 -14.67 -15.97
N LYS A 19 3.74 -14.86 -16.08
CA LYS A 19 4.34 -16.18 -16.06
C LYS A 19 4.25 -16.68 -14.64
N ASN A 20 3.14 -17.34 -14.28
CA ASN A 20 2.96 -17.96 -12.97
C ASN A 20 4.15 -18.89 -12.69
N TYR A 21 5.07 -18.44 -11.82
CA TYR A 21 6.17 -19.24 -11.30
C TYR A 21 5.72 -19.84 -9.96
N PRO A 22 5.13 -21.05 -9.95
CA PRO A 22 4.63 -21.65 -8.72
C PRO A 22 5.74 -21.74 -7.66
N GLY A 23 5.45 -21.23 -6.46
CA GLY A 23 6.35 -21.31 -5.31
C GLY A 23 7.40 -20.19 -5.21
N GLN A 24 7.45 -19.22 -6.13
CA GLN A 24 8.29 -18.04 -5.95
C GLN A 24 7.65 -17.09 -4.93
N VAL A 25 8.34 -16.89 -3.82
CA VAL A 25 8.10 -15.81 -2.87
C VAL A 25 9.22 -14.80 -3.07
N SER A 26 8.92 -13.49 -3.07
CA SER A 26 9.95 -12.46 -3.22
C SER A 26 11.09 -12.68 -2.24
N GLY A 27 12.33 -12.54 -2.72
CA GLY A 27 13.54 -12.58 -1.89
C GLY A 27 13.91 -11.21 -1.30
N VAL A 28 13.13 -10.18 -1.58
CA VAL A 28 13.37 -8.80 -1.14
C VAL A 28 12.69 -8.58 0.20
N LYS A 29 13.42 -7.97 1.15
CA LYS A 29 12.86 -7.51 2.42
C LYS A 29 12.66 -6.00 2.35
N VAL A 30 11.46 -5.54 2.71
CA VAL A 30 11.11 -4.11 2.78
C VAL A 30 10.87 -3.77 4.25
N SER A 31 11.55 -2.75 4.76
CA SER A 31 11.36 -2.27 6.12
C SER A 31 11.52 -0.76 6.26
N ASP A 32 10.92 -0.21 7.30
CA ASP A 32 11.11 1.19 7.74
C ASP A 32 10.75 2.25 6.69
N VAL A 33 9.71 1.96 5.90
CA VAL A 33 9.17 2.86 4.88
C VAL A 33 8.24 3.89 5.53
N THR A 34 8.44 5.16 5.24
CA THR A 34 7.56 6.24 5.72
C THR A 34 6.86 6.91 4.53
N TYR A 35 5.54 6.94 4.58
CA TYR A 35 4.68 7.74 3.70
C TYR A 35 4.13 8.89 4.52
N GLN A 36 4.49 10.13 4.15
CA GLN A 36 4.17 11.31 4.93
C GLN A 36 3.58 12.41 4.05
N ASP A 37 2.53 13.07 4.56
CA ASP A 37 1.92 14.26 3.96
C ASP A 37 1.43 14.02 2.51
N ILE A 38 0.78 12.88 2.31
CA ILE A 38 0.33 12.43 0.99
C ILE A 38 -1.15 12.77 0.80
N HIS A 39 -1.44 13.69 -0.12
CA HIS A 39 -2.81 14.15 -0.39
C HIS A 39 -3.19 14.01 -1.87
N GLY A 40 -4.44 13.66 -2.14
CA GLY A 40 -4.97 13.67 -3.50
C GLY A 40 -6.14 12.73 -3.75
N THR A 41 -6.38 12.46 -5.03
CA THR A 41 -7.47 11.59 -5.49
C THR A 41 -6.95 10.32 -6.17
N SER A 42 -7.64 9.22 -5.91
CA SER A 42 -7.43 7.92 -6.56
C SER A 42 -8.40 7.75 -7.72
N ALA A 43 -7.95 7.11 -8.79
CA ALA A 43 -8.81 6.69 -9.91
C ALA A 43 -9.54 5.37 -9.63
N THR A 44 -9.10 4.63 -8.61
CA THR A 44 -9.77 3.40 -8.15
C THR A 44 -10.13 3.50 -6.67
N GLU A 45 -11.11 2.71 -6.24
CA GLU A 45 -11.51 2.65 -4.83
C GLU A 45 -10.34 2.25 -3.92
N LEU A 46 -9.49 1.32 -4.37
CA LEU A 46 -8.32 0.87 -3.63
C LEU A 46 -7.13 1.83 -3.82
N ALA A 47 -7.00 2.84 -2.97
CA ALA A 47 -5.90 3.81 -3.11
C ALA A 47 -4.57 3.34 -2.49
N VAL A 48 -4.64 2.54 -1.42
CA VAL A 48 -3.46 2.05 -0.70
C VAL A 48 -3.44 0.52 -0.77
N LYS A 49 -2.37 -0.06 -1.33
CA LYS A 49 -2.19 -1.51 -1.38
C LYS A 49 -0.79 -1.89 -0.91
N PHE A 50 -0.70 -2.68 0.15
CA PHE A 50 0.55 -3.30 0.58
C PHE A 50 0.42 -4.81 0.43
N ASP A 51 0.91 -5.33 -0.68
CA ASP A 51 0.90 -6.75 -0.99
C ASP A 51 2.29 -7.34 -0.77
N CYS A 52 2.59 -7.62 0.50
CA CYS A 52 3.91 -8.08 0.92
C CYS A 52 4.02 -9.61 0.93
N SER A 53 5.25 -10.08 0.86
CA SER A 53 5.61 -11.49 0.85
C SER A 53 5.28 -12.14 2.18
N LYS A 54 4.59 -13.28 2.15
CA LYS A 54 4.38 -14.11 3.35
C LYS A 54 5.70 -14.57 3.98
N LYS A 55 6.73 -14.79 3.17
CA LYS A 55 8.05 -15.27 3.64
C LYS A 55 8.88 -14.14 4.24
N TYR A 56 8.81 -12.93 3.66
CA TYR A 56 9.48 -11.74 4.18
C TYR A 56 8.48 -10.58 4.29
N PRO A 57 7.63 -10.58 5.33
CA PRO A 57 6.65 -9.53 5.55
C PRO A 57 7.27 -8.13 5.56
N CYS A 58 6.53 -7.12 5.12
CA CYS A 58 6.95 -5.74 5.27
C CYS A 58 6.80 -5.31 6.74
N THR A 59 7.78 -4.58 7.26
CA THR A 59 7.80 -4.19 8.68
C THR A 59 8.15 -2.71 8.85
N GLY A 60 7.64 -2.07 9.89
CA GLY A 60 7.96 -0.67 10.17
C GLY A 60 7.41 0.33 9.15
N ILE A 61 6.33 -0.01 8.44
CA ILE A 61 5.65 0.95 7.56
C ILE A 61 5.00 2.04 8.42
N LYS A 62 5.16 3.30 8.04
CA LYS A 62 4.52 4.44 8.71
C LYS A 62 3.64 5.20 7.71
N LEU A 63 2.36 5.33 8.04
CA LEU A 63 1.43 6.22 7.33
C LEU A 63 1.18 7.46 8.20
N GLN A 64 1.61 8.63 7.74
CA GLN A 64 1.53 9.87 8.49
C GLN A 64 0.85 10.95 7.66
N ASP A 65 -0.27 11.48 8.15
CA ASP A 65 -1.00 12.56 7.48
C ASP A 65 -1.29 12.28 6.00
N VAL A 66 -1.92 11.12 5.74
CA VAL A 66 -2.30 10.65 4.42
C VAL A 66 -3.80 10.90 4.20
N LYS A 67 -4.16 11.61 3.14
CA LYS A 67 -5.56 11.86 2.76
C LYS A 67 -5.80 11.58 1.28
N LEU A 68 -6.38 10.43 1.01
CA LEU A 68 -6.71 9.94 -0.31
C LEU A 68 -8.22 9.68 -0.43
N THR A 69 -8.80 10.16 -1.52
CA THR A 69 -10.23 10.01 -1.80
C THR A 69 -10.48 9.38 -3.16
N TYR A 70 -11.56 8.62 -3.27
CA TYR A 70 -12.12 8.10 -4.51
C TYR A 70 -13.54 8.63 -4.64
N ASP A 71 -13.90 9.24 -5.78
CA ASP A 71 -15.22 9.84 -6.02
C ASP A 71 -15.74 10.73 -4.87
N ASN A 72 -14.87 11.61 -4.37
CA ASN A 72 -15.12 12.53 -3.24
C ASN A 72 -15.45 11.85 -1.91
N LYS A 73 -15.21 10.54 -1.79
CA LYS A 73 -15.34 9.75 -0.56
C LYS A 73 -13.98 9.25 -0.11
N PRO A 74 -13.80 8.85 1.16
CA PRO A 74 -12.63 8.07 1.55
C PRO A 74 -12.40 6.92 0.57
N ALA A 75 -11.17 6.76 0.10
CA ALA A 75 -10.78 5.57 -0.64
C ALA A 75 -10.69 4.36 0.33
N GLU A 76 -10.16 3.24 -0.16
CA GLU A 76 -9.89 2.02 0.61
C GLU A 76 -8.39 1.69 0.67
N ALA A 77 -8.05 0.86 1.67
CA ALA A 77 -6.72 0.31 1.88
C ALA A 77 -6.77 -1.21 2.04
N LEU A 78 -5.82 -1.92 1.44
CA LEU A 78 -5.65 -3.37 1.56
C LEU A 78 -4.20 -3.72 1.93
N CYS A 79 -4.04 -4.54 2.96
CA CYS A 79 -2.74 -4.97 3.47
C CYS A 79 -2.67 -6.50 3.54
N SER A 80 -1.60 -7.07 2.99
CA SER A 80 -1.22 -8.47 3.07
C SER A 80 0.21 -8.54 3.61
N HIS A 81 0.42 -9.20 4.74
CA HIS A 81 1.74 -9.38 5.36
C HIS A 81 2.52 -8.07 5.55
N ALA A 82 1.82 -6.99 5.88
CA ALA A 82 2.39 -5.68 6.13
C ALA A 82 2.14 -5.30 7.60
N GLY A 83 3.17 -4.85 8.30
CA GLY A 83 3.07 -4.38 9.68
C GLY A 83 3.64 -2.98 9.82
N GLY A 84 2.91 -2.13 10.53
CA GLY A 84 3.27 -0.72 10.65
C GLY A 84 2.46 0.03 11.66
N VAL A 85 2.49 1.36 11.56
CA VAL A 85 1.69 2.27 12.36
C VAL A 85 1.12 3.39 11.50
N ALA A 86 -0.06 3.86 11.87
CA ALA A 86 -0.68 5.06 11.32
C ALA A 86 -0.72 6.16 12.39
N SER A 87 -0.44 7.40 12.01
CA SER A 87 -0.50 8.55 12.92
C SER A 87 -0.97 9.81 12.21
N GLY A 88 -1.61 10.71 12.95
CA GLY A 88 -2.19 11.93 12.37
C GLY A 88 -3.47 11.64 11.59
N THR A 89 -3.74 12.44 10.55
CA THR A 89 -4.92 12.23 9.70
C THR A 89 -4.64 11.13 8.69
N VAL A 90 -5.29 9.96 8.81
CA VAL A 90 -5.12 8.86 7.85
C VAL A 90 -6.47 8.45 7.28
N GLN A 91 -6.67 8.79 6.01
CA GLN A 91 -7.80 8.44 5.18
C GLN A 91 -7.24 7.95 3.82
N PRO A 92 -7.48 6.71 3.36
CA PRO A 92 -8.40 5.69 3.89
C PRO A 92 -8.06 5.20 5.29
N THR A 93 -9.02 4.55 5.96
CA THR A 93 -8.77 3.84 7.23
C THR A 93 -7.58 2.89 7.05
N SER A 94 -6.61 2.98 7.98
CA SER A 94 -5.40 2.18 7.87
C SER A 94 -5.70 0.68 8.00
N CYS A 95 -4.98 -0.12 7.22
CA CYS A 95 -4.95 -1.59 7.33
C CYS A 95 -3.65 -2.14 7.95
N LEU A 96 -2.78 -1.25 8.44
CA LEU A 96 -1.51 -1.58 9.10
C LEU A 96 -1.68 -1.93 10.58
#